data_AF-A0A2P2KFD4-F1
#
_entry.id   AF-A0A2P2KFD4-F1
#
_cell.length_a   1.000
_cell.length_b   1.000
_cell.length_c   1.000
_cell.angle_alpha   90.00
_cell.angle_beta   90.00
_cell.angle_gamma   90.00
#
_symmetry.space_group_name_H-M   'P 1'
#
loop_
_entity.id
_entity.type
_entity.pdbx_description
1 polymer ?
#
loop_
_entity_poly.entity_id
_entity_poly.type
_entity_poly.pdbx_seq_one_letter_code
_entity_poly.pdbx_strand_id
1 'polypeptide(L)'
;MMGDLPNGDVLVGEDRLCSGLVQMAVSSSSSAANPDPESVGAESWNSAEEAAREVIDAIHPTASAHWKRTGVVDYVNRLFISSLGIQVFPYGSVPLKTYLPDGDIDLTAISSPAFEDAMVTDVYAVLRGEEHNEDAPYEIKDVHHIDAEVKLVKCIVQNVVVDISFNQTGGLYTLCFLEQVIFFTFNLQIIDEFVLYH
;
A
#
# COMPACT_ATOMS: atom_id res chain seq x y z
N MET A 1 61.48 11.34 -8.46
CA MET A 1 61.48 12.82 -8.52
C MET A 1 60.26 13.26 -7.71
N MET A 2 60.36 13.50 -6.39
CA MET A 2 60.89 14.70 -5.73
C MET A 2 60.44 16.01 -6.39
N GLY A 3 59.69 16.82 -5.64
CA GLY A 3 59.32 18.20 -5.99
C GLY A 3 58.29 18.76 -5.00
N ASP A 4 58.76 19.64 -4.11
CA ASP A 4 58.11 20.28 -2.96
C ASP A 4 57.20 21.50 -3.29
N LEU A 5 56.24 21.79 -2.37
CA LEU A 5 55.73 23.07 -1.75
C LEU A 5 55.73 24.42 -2.56
N PRO A 6 54.86 25.44 -2.26
CA PRO A 6 54.62 25.96 -0.90
C PRO A 6 53.26 26.60 -0.53
N ASN A 7 53.17 26.91 0.78
CA ASN A 7 52.20 27.75 1.51
C ASN A 7 52.00 29.18 0.97
N GLY A 8 50.84 29.76 1.26
CA GLY A 8 50.60 31.20 1.24
C GLY A 8 49.35 31.60 2.04
N ASP A 9 49.54 32.16 3.23
CA ASP A 9 48.55 32.90 4.03
C ASP A 9 48.24 34.26 3.39
N VAL A 10 46.97 34.68 3.36
CA VAL A 10 46.56 36.10 3.32
C VAL A 10 45.30 36.31 4.16
N LEU A 11 45.40 37.23 5.11
CA LEU A 11 44.39 37.78 6.02
C LEU A 11 43.40 38.73 5.29
N VAL A 12 42.42 39.22 6.05
CA VAL A 12 41.47 40.36 5.82
C VAL A 12 40.02 39.86 5.66
N GLY A 13 39.04 40.27 6.49
CA GLY A 13 39.04 41.27 7.54
C GLY A 13 37.80 41.14 8.43
N GLU A 14 37.92 41.65 9.65
CA GLU A 14 36.82 41.88 10.58
C GLU A 14 36.00 43.09 10.11
N ASP A 15 34.69 42.93 9.99
CA ASP A 15 33.77 44.06 10.05
C ASP A 15 32.82 43.90 11.24
N ARG A 16 32.84 44.94 12.06
CA ARG A 16 32.14 45.11 13.33
C ARG A 16 30.72 45.64 13.12
N LEU A 17 29.83 45.14 13.98
CA LEU A 17 28.58 45.73 14.48
C LEU A 17 27.44 45.99 13.48
N CYS A 18 26.36 45.23 13.66
CA CYS A 18 25.04 45.83 13.90
C CYS A 18 24.35 45.09 15.05
N SER A 19 24.00 45.89 16.06
CA SER A 19 23.37 45.52 17.31
C SER A 19 21.87 45.27 17.13
N GLY A 20 21.35 44.26 17.83
CA GLY A 20 19.94 44.08 18.09
C GLY A 20 19.24 43.11 17.14
N LEU A 21 18.87 41.95 17.67
CA LEU A 21 17.54 41.32 17.54
C LEU A 21 17.51 40.04 18.40
N VAL A 22 16.72 40.12 19.47
CA VAL A 22 15.98 39.04 20.15
C VAL A 22 16.74 37.72 20.38
N GLN A 23 17.19 37.54 21.62
CA GLN A 23 17.56 36.26 22.19
C GLN A 23 16.31 35.37 22.28
N MET A 24 16.00 34.64 21.21
CA MET A 24 15.08 33.51 21.28
C MET A 24 15.81 32.36 21.97
N ALA A 25 15.32 31.97 23.14
CA ALA A 25 15.76 30.78 23.84
C ALA A 25 15.69 29.59 22.86
N VAL A 26 16.84 29.00 22.58
CA VAL A 26 16.90 27.68 21.94
C VAL A 26 16.39 26.71 22.99
N SER A 27 15.10 26.41 22.95
CA SER A 27 14.55 25.23 23.62
C SER A 27 15.25 24.04 22.98
N SER A 28 16.25 23.50 23.67
CA SER A 28 16.77 22.18 23.39
C SER A 28 15.57 21.22 23.44
N SER A 29 15.07 20.80 22.28
CA SER A 29 14.12 19.70 22.20
C SER A 29 14.88 18.47 22.67
N SER A 30 14.79 18.18 23.97
CA SER A 30 15.13 16.87 24.50
C SER A 30 14.38 15.87 23.65
N SER A 31 15.11 15.04 22.90
CA SER A 31 14.55 13.86 22.26
C SER A 31 13.84 13.09 23.36
N ALA A 32 12.51 13.19 23.43
CA ALA A 32 11.75 12.40 24.35
C ALA A 32 12.02 10.95 23.96
N ALA A 33 12.74 10.23 24.82
CA ALA A 33 12.84 8.79 24.70
C ALA A 33 11.40 8.26 24.65
N ASN A 34 11.16 7.25 23.81
CA ASN A 34 9.84 6.62 23.77
C ASN A 34 9.46 6.21 25.20
N PRO A 35 8.27 6.61 25.67
CA PRO A 35 7.84 6.25 27.02
C PRO A 35 7.81 4.72 27.15
N ASP A 36 8.20 4.24 28.32
CA ASP A 36 8.17 2.81 28.65
C ASP A 36 6.71 2.30 28.52
N PRO A 37 6.41 1.27 27.71
CA PRO A 37 5.06 0.74 27.56
C PRO A 37 4.42 0.34 28.89
N GLU A 38 5.22 -0.08 29.88
CA GLU A 38 4.74 -0.45 31.21
C GLU A 38 4.24 0.75 32.04
N SER A 39 4.58 1.98 31.62
CA SER A 39 4.12 3.21 32.28
C SER A 39 2.70 3.64 31.89
N VAL A 40 2.12 3.02 30.85
CA VAL A 40 0.75 3.30 30.40
C VAL A 40 -0.24 2.58 31.33
N GLY A 41 -1.08 3.36 32.01
CA GLY A 41 -2.10 2.81 32.91
C GLY A 41 -3.16 1.99 32.17
N ALA A 42 -3.72 0.99 32.86
CA ALA A 42 -4.76 0.12 32.30
C ALA A 42 -5.99 0.87 31.76
N GLU A 43 -6.38 1.99 32.39
CA GLU A 43 -7.47 2.84 31.90
C GLU A 43 -7.14 3.43 30.54
N SER A 44 -5.91 3.92 30.34
CA SER A 44 -5.46 4.45 29.04
C SER A 44 -5.43 3.36 27.97
N TRP A 45 -5.02 2.14 28.31
CA TRP A 45 -5.10 0.99 27.40
C TRP A 45 -6.54 0.67 27.01
N ASN A 46 -7.45 0.63 27.98
CA ASN A 46 -8.88 0.37 27.72
C ASN A 46 -9.49 1.45 26.84
N SER A 47 -9.21 2.73 27.10
CA SER A 47 -9.68 3.83 26.26
C SER A 47 -9.09 3.76 24.85
N ALA A 48 -7.81 3.38 24.71
CA ALA A 48 -7.18 3.20 23.40
C ALA A 48 -7.81 2.04 22.62
N GLU A 49 -8.08 0.92 23.29
CA GLU A 49 -8.74 -0.26 22.70
C GLU A 49 -10.18 0.06 22.28
N GLU A 50 -10.94 0.79 23.11
CA GLU A 50 -12.29 1.22 22.77
C GLU A 50 -12.30 2.13 21.55
N ALA A 51 -11.41 3.13 21.51
CA ALA A 51 -11.26 4.01 20.35
C ALA A 51 -10.85 3.24 19.08
N ALA A 52 -9.93 2.27 19.20
CA ALA A 52 -9.53 1.43 18.08
C ALA A 52 -10.71 0.59 17.55
N ARG A 53 -11.50 0.01 18.45
CA ARG A 53 -12.70 -0.76 18.09
C ARG A 53 -13.74 0.10 17.37
N GLU A 54 -13.99 1.32 17.83
CA GLU A 54 -14.91 2.24 17.14
C GLU A 54 -14.48 2.54 15.71
N VAL A 55 -13.18 2.73 15.48
CA VAL A 55 -12.62 2.93 14.15
C VAL A 55 -12.82 1.69 13.27
N ILE A 56 -12.50 0.49 13.79
CA ILE A 56 -12.68 -0.77 13.08
C ILE A 56 -14.16 -1.00 12.74
N ASP A 57 -15.06 -0.79 13.69
CA ASP A 57 -16.51 -0.93 13.49
C ASP A 57 -17.01 -0.01 12.38
N ALA A 58 -16.43 1.19 12.23
CA ALA A 58 -16.78 2.13 11.18
C ALA A 58 -16.23 1.80 9.79
N ILE A 59 -15.06 1.15 9.69
CA ILE A 59 -14.33 0.99 8.41
C ILE A 59 -14.19 -0.46 7.93
N HIS A 60 -14.51 -1.45 8.77
CA HIS A 60 -14.29 -2.85 8.41
C HIS A 60 -15.08 -3.25 7.16
N PRO A 61 -14.57 -4.19 6.37
CA PRO A 61 -15.28 -4.71 5.21
C PRO A 61 -16.67 -5.26 5.53
N THR A 62 -17.69 -4.74 4.86
CA THR A 62 -19.03 -5.32 4.89
C THR A 62 -19.14 -6.51 3.95
N ALA A 63 -20.08 -7.42 4.21
CA ALA A 63 -20.34 -8.57 3.34
C ALA A 63 -20.67 -8.14 1.90
N SER A 64 -21.50 -7.10 1.73
CA SER A 64 -21.84 -6.57 0.41
C SER A 64 -20.62 -6.01 -0.33
N ALA A 65 -19.75 -5.28 0.37
CA ALA A 65 -18.50 -4.77 -0.19
C ALA A 65 -17.54 -5.91 -0.60
N HIS A 66 -17.49 -7.00 0.17
CA HIS A 66 -16.71 -8.19 -0.16
C HIS A 66 -17.22 -8.90 -1.43
N TRP A 67 -18.53 -9.13 -1.51
CA TRP A 67 -19.13 -9.76 -2.70
C TRP A 67 -18.96 -8.90 -3.95
N LYS A 68 -19.08 -7.58 -3.82
CA LYS A 68 -18.82 -6.64 -4.91
C LYS A 68 -17.40 -6.78 -5.45
N ARG A 69 -16.38 -6.72 -4.57
CA ARG A 69 -14.97 -6.86 -4.97
C ARG A 69 -14.68 -8.24 -5.55
N THR A 70 -15.24 -9.30 -4.97
CA THR A 70 -15.09 -10.67 -5.50
C THR A 70 -15.65 -10.79 -6.91
N GLY A 71 -16.84 -10.23 -7.16
CA GLY A 71 -17.44 -10.23 -8.50
C GLY A 71 -16.64 -9.41 -9.51
N VAL A 72 -16.06 -8.29 -9.10
CA VAL A 72 -15.17 -7.49 -9.96
C VAL A 72 -13.90 -8.28 -10.33
N VAL A 73 -13.22 -8.89 -9.35
CA VAL A 73 -12.02 -9.72 -9.59
C VAL A 73 -12.33 -10.85 -10.56
N ASP A 74 -13.42 -11.58 -10.31
CA ASP A 74 -13.87 -12.70 -11.14
C ASP A 74 -14.23 -12.26 -12.58
N TYR A 75 -14.89 -11.10 -12.72
CA TYR A 75 -15.17 -10.52 -14.02
C TYR A 75 -13.90 -10.15 -14.80
N VAL A 76 -12.98 -9.39 -14.18
CA VAL A 76 -11.73 -8.96 -14.83
C VAL A 76 -10.88 -10.18 -15.21
N ASN A 77 -10.80 -11.19 -14.35
CA ASN A 77 -10.07 -12.41 -14.65
C ASN A 77 -10.68 -13.16 -15.85
N ARG A 78 -12.01 -13.32 -15.91
CA ARG A 78 -12.65 -13.93 -17.08
C ARG A 78 -12.43 -13.14 -18.37
N LEU A 79 -12.49 -11.80 -18.28
CA LEU A 79 -12.24 -10.92 -19.42
C LEU A 79 -10.85 -11.15 -19.99
N PHE A 80 -9.83 -11.20 -19.15
CA PHE A 80 -8.45 -11.43 -19.61
C PHE A 80 -8.17 -12.86 -20.06
N ILE A 81 -8.81 -13.86 -19.44
CA ILE A 81 -8.72 -15.24 -19.91
C ILE A 81 -9.33 -15.36 -21.32
N SER A 82 -10.49 -14.75 -21.59
CA SER A 82 -11.17 -14.88 -22.87
C SER A 82 -10.52 -14.06 -24.00
N SER A 83 -9.93 -12.91 -23.67
CA SER A 83 -9.35 -11.99 -24.65
C SER A 83 -7.86 -12.21 -24.89
N LEU A 84 -7.08 -12.50 -23.85
CA LEU A 84 -5.61 -12.57 -23.89
C LEU A 84 -5.06 -13.95 -23.52
N GLY A 85 -5.87 -14.83 -22.92
CA GLY A 85 -5.42 -16.11 -22.40
C GLY A 85 -4.53 -16.00 -21.16
N ILE A 86 -4.58 -14.87 -20.45
CA ILE A 86 -3.81 -14.62 -19.21
C ILE A 86 -4.72 -14.66 -17.99
N GLN A 87 -4.12 -14.92 -16.83
CA GLN A 87 -4.78 -14.84 -15.52
C GLN A 87 -4.24 -13.66 -14.73
N VAL A 88 -5.09 -13.10 -13.88
CA VAL A 88 -4.72 -12.08 -12.89
C VAL A 88 -4.96 -12.59 -11.48
N PHE A 89 -4.12 -12.14 -10.56
CA PHE A 89 -4.16 -12.54 -9.17
C PHE A 89 -4.38 -11.32 -8.29
N PRO A 90 -5.39 -11.35 -7.39
CA PRO A 90 -5.53 -10.29 -6.41
C PRO A 90 -4.40 -10.37 -5.38
N TYR A 91 -3.88 -9.22 -5.00
CA TYR A 91 -2.94 -9.08 -3.88
C TYR A 91 -3.34 -7.89 -3.01
N GLY A 92 -2.53 -7.59 -1.99
CA GLY A 92 -2.80 -6.45 -1.12
C GLY A 92 -4.00 -6.68 -0.20
N SER A 93 -4.85 -5.66 -0.10
CA SER A 93 -5.88 -5.57 0.95
C SER A 93 -7.06 -6.53 0.74
N VAL A 94 -7.46 -6.78 -0.51
CA VAL A 94 -8.64 -7.57 -0.89
C VAL A 94 -8.57 -9.02 -0.39
N PRO A 95 -7.53 -9.82 -0.71
CA PRO A 95 -7.44 -11.19 -0.23
C PRO A 95 -7.34 -11.28 1.31
N LEU A 96 -6.75 -10.27 1.96
CA LEU A 96 -6.62 -10.20 3.42
C LEU A 96 -7.87 -9.66 4.14
N LYS A 97 -8.85 -9.12 3.40
CA LYS A 97 -10.01 -8.41 3.96
C LYS A 97 -9.63 -7.26 4.90
N THR A 98 -8.59 -6.52 4.54
CA THR A 98 -8.09 -5.36 5.30
C THR A 98 -8.34 -4.03 4.58
N TYR A 99 -9.16 -4.03 3.53
CA TYR A 99 -9.48 -2.83 2.75
C TYR A 99 -10.45 -1.90 3.47
N LEU A 100 -10.28 -0.60 3.20
CA LEU A 100 -11.24 0.43 3.58
C LEU A 100 -12.49 0.40 2.66
N PRO A 101 -13.59 1.06 3.04
CA PRO A 101 -14.83 1.06 2.24
C PRO A 101 -14.62 1.47 0.78
N ASP A 102 -13.77 2.47 0.55
CA ASP A 102 -13.37 3.05 -0.74
C ASP A 102 -12.05 2.49 -1.28
N GLY A 103 -11.46 1.50 -0.61
CA GLY A 103 -10.21 0.87 -1.05
C GLY A 103 -10.30 0.26 -2.46
N ASP A 104 -9.21 0.35 -3.18
CA ASP A 104 -9.01 -0.22 -4.51
C ASP A 104 -8.86 -1.75 -4.48
N ILE A 105 -8.86 -2.34 -5.68
CA ILE A 105 -8.51 -3.74 -5.92
C ILE A 105 -7.17 -3.77 -6.64
N ASP A 106 -6.15 -4.28 -5.95
CA ASP A 106 -4.86 -4.57 -6.57
C ASP A 106 -4.90 -5.94 -7.26
N LEU A 107 -4.61 -5.95 -8.56
CA LEU A 107 -4.44 -7.14 -9.38
C LEU A 107 -3.04 -7.17 -9.98
N THR A 108 -2.45 -8.36 -10.07
CA THR A 108 -1.22 -8.55 -10.84
C THR A 108 -1.40 -9.56 -11.95
N ALA A 109 -1.02 -9.17 -13.17
CA ALA A 109 -0.87 -10.09 -14.30
C ALA A 109 0.57 -10.64 -14.29
N ILE A 110 0.70 -11.96 -14.40
CA ILE A 110 2.01 -12.61 -14.44
C ILE A 110 2.36 -12.94 -15.89
N SER A 111 3.55 -12.49 -16.30
CA SER A 111 4.05 -12.63 -17.66
C SER A 111 5.54 -12.90 -17.69
N SER A 112 6.03 -13.27 -18.87
CA SER A 112 7.48 -13.25 -19.08
C SER A 112 7.94 -11.78 -19.16
N PRO A 113 9.01 -11.38 -18.43
CA PRO A 113 9.54 -10.02 -18.50
C PRO A 113 9.89 -9.55 -19.91
N ALA A 114 10.17 -10.49 -20.83
CA ALA A 114 10.46 -10.18 -22.23
C ALA A 114 9.26 -9.59 -23.00
N PHE A 115 8.03 -9.76 -22.48
CA PHE A 115 6.79 -9.33 -23.12
C PHE A 115 5.94 -8.42 -22.22
N GLU A 116 6.51 -7.88 -21.14
CA GLU A 116 5.77 -7.06 -20.18
C GLU A 116 5.12 -5.84 -20.84
N ASP A 117 5.89 -5.07 -21.63
CA ASP A 117 5.40 -3.87 -22.31
C ASP A 117 4.26 -4.15 -23.30
N ALA A 118 4.38 -5.26 -24.03
CA ALA A 118 3.34 -5.73 -24.94
C ALA A 118 2.10 -6.11 -24.15
N MET A 119 2.26 -6.84 -23.04
CA MET A 119 1.14 -7.23 -22.19
C MET A 119 0.43 -6.03 -21.56
N VAL A 120 1.17 -5.01 -21.10
CA VAL A 120 0.59 -3.77 -20.57
C VAL A 120 -0.29 -3.11 -21.63
N THR A 121 0.22 -3.04 -22.86
CA THR A 121 -0.50 -2.46 -24.01
C THR A 121 -1.75 -3.26 -24.34
N ASP A 122 -1.66 -4.60 -24.35
CA ASP A 122 -2.77 -5.51 -24.65
C ASP A 122 -3.86 -5.44 -23.57
N VAL A 123 -3.48 -5.44 -22.28
CA VAL A 123 -4.41 -5.26 -21.15
C VAL A 123 -5.13 -3.91 -21.24
N TYR A 124 -4.39 -2.83 -21.52
CA TYR A 124 -4.98 -1.53 -21.72
C TYR A 124 -5.97 -1.55 -22.90
N ALA A 125 -5.61 -2.13 -24.04
CA ALA A 125 -6.48 -2.21 -25.22
C ALA A 125 -7.78 -3.00 -24.94
N VAL A 126 -7.69 -4.12 -24.23
CA VAL A 126 -8.87 -4.92 -23.83
C VAL A 126 -9.80 -4.11 -22.94
N LEU A 127 -9.27 -3.45 -21.91
CA LEU A 127 -10.10 -2.64 -21.00
C LEU A 127 -10.72 -1.44 -21.71
N ARG A 128 -9.99 -0.79 -22.64
CA ARG A 128 -10.54 0.28 -23.48
C ARG A 128 -11.65 -0.23 -24.39
N GLY A 129 -11.54 -1.45 -24.93
CA GLY A 129 -12.59 -2.08 -25.70
C GLY A 129 -13.84 -2.35 -24.86
N GLU A 130 -13.65 -2.93 -23.68
CA GLU A 130 -14.73 -3.27 -22.75
C GLU A 130 -15.44 -2.03 -22.18
N GLU A 131 -14.72 -0.91 -22.01
CA GLU A 131 -15.31 0.39 -21.61
C GLU A 131 -16.40 0.88 -22.59
N HIS A 132 -16.31 0.50 -23.87
CA HIS A 132 -17.30 0.87 -24.90
C HIS A 132 -18.33 -0.24 -25.16
N ASN A 133 -18.29 -1.33 -24.41
CA ASN A 133 -19.21 -2.46 -24.56
C ASN A 133 -20.47 -2.26 -23.70
N GLU A 134 -21.54 -1.73 -24.30
CA GLU A 134 -22.83 -1.52 -23.60
C GLU A 134 -23.51 -2.82 -23.16
N ASP A 135 -23.18 -3.94 -23.80
CA ASP A 135 -23.72 -5.27 -23.48
C ASP A 135 -22.91 -5.98 -22.37
N ALA A 136 -21.84 -5.36 -21.87
CA ALA A 136 -21.01 -5.94 -20.82
C ALA A 136 -21.78 -6.09 -19.50
N PRO A 137 -21.62 -7.22 -18.76
CA PRO A 137 -22.28 -7.39 -17.47
C PRO A 137 -21.71 -6.47 -16.39
N TYR A 138 -20.49 -5.95 -16.60
CA TYR A 138 -19.81 -5.04 -15.68
C TYR A 138 -19.38 -3.79 -16.45
N GLU A 139 -19.86 -2.64 -16.01
CA GLU A 139 -19.46 -1.35 -16.56
C GLU A 139 -17.99 -1.06 -16.18
N ILE A 140 -17.17 -0.76 -17.20
CA ILE A 140 -15.81 -0.25 -17.03
C ILE A 140 -15.80 1.24 -17.39
N LYS A 141 -15.06 2.04 -16.62
CA LYS A 141 -14.86 3.48 -16.78
C LYS A 141 -13.41 3.88 -16.50
N ASP A 142 -13.03 5.08 -16.93
CA ASP A 142 -11.81 5.78 -16.56
C ASP A 142 -10.54 4.92 -16.70
N VAL A 143 -10.43 4.23 -17.84
CA VAL A 143 -9.26 3.38 -18.13
C VAL A 143 -8.05 4.26 -18.46
N HIS A 144 -7.01 4.15 -17.64
CA HIS A 144 -5.76 4.91 -17.73
C HIS A 144 -4.54 3.99 -17.74
N HIS A 145 -3.59 4.28 -18.62
CA HIS A 145 -2.26 3.69 -18.60
C HIS A 145 -1.29 4.63 -17.90
N ILE A 146 -0.57 4.13 -16.89
CA ILE A 146 0.40 4.88 -16.09
C ILE A 146 1.78 4.26 -16.33
N ASP A 147 2.61 4.98 -17.07
CA ASP A 147 3.98 4.60 -17.40
C ASP A 147 4.97 5.29 -16.43
N ALA A 148 5.16 4.67 -15.26
CA ALA A 148 6.07 5.10 -14.20
C ALA A 148 7.10 3.99 -13.88
N GLU A 149 7.81 4.08 -12.75
CA GLU A 149 8.73 3.01 -12.32
C GLU A 149 8.05 1.64 -12.24
N VAL A 150 6.77 1.63 -11.85
CA VAL A 150 5.89 0.46 -11.96
C VAL A 150 4.83 0.76 -13.01
N LYS A 151 4.76 -0.08 -14.04
CA LYS A 151 3.72 0.01 -15.07
C LYS A 151 2.38 -0.44 -14.50
N LEU A 152 1.37 0.40 -14.65
CA LEU A 152 0.04 0.17 -14.10
C LEU A 152 -1.02 0.50 -15.15
N VAL A 153 -2.09 -0.30 -15.18
CA VAL A 153 -3.34 0.06 -15.84
C VAL A 153 -4.40 0.22 -14.76
N LYS A 154 -4.93 1.44 -14.63
CA LYS A 154 -5.96 1.81 -13.67
C LYS A 154 -7.30 1.91 -14.38
N CYS A 155 -8.36 1.39 -13.77
CA CYS A 155 -9.73 1.58 -14.25
C CYS A 155 -10.74 1.54 -13.10
N ILE A 156 -11.99 1.88 -13.41
CA ILE A 156 -13.11 1.73 -12.50
C ILE A 156 -14.04 0.64 -13.05
N VAL A 157 -14.30 -0.39 -12.26
CA VAL A 157 -15.20 -1.50 -12.62
C VAL A 157 -16.34 -1.56 -11.62
N GLN A 158 -17.59 -1.40 -12.08
CA GLN A 158 -18.78 -1.32 -11.21
C GLN A 158 -18.58 -0.33 -10.04
N ASN A 159 -17.99 0.83 -10.31
CA ASN A 159 -17.70 1.86 -9.31
C ASN A 159 -16.75 1.39 -8.18
N VAL A 160 -15.78 0.54 -8.53
CA VAL A 160 -14.63 0.13 -7.69
C VAL A 160 -13.36 0.39 -8.48
N VAL A 161 -12.37 1.04 -7.87
CA VAL A 161 -11.07 1.29 -8.49
C VAL A 161 -10.29 -0.02 -8.56
N VAL A 162 -9.69 -0.30 -9.71
CA VAL A 162 -8.88 -1.50 -9.96
C VAL A 162 -7.52 -1.07 -10.50
N ASP A 163 -6.47 -1.49 -9.80
CA ASP A 163 -5.07 -1.21 -10.13
C ASP A 163 -4.45 -2.51 -10.63
N ILE A 164 -4.15 -2.56 -11.93
CA ILE A 164 -3.56 -3.74 -12.58
C ILE A 164 -2.08 -3.48 -12.79
N SER A 165 -1.27 -4.19 -12.01
CA SER A 165 0.17 -4.22 -12.11
C SER A 165 0.65 -5.48 -12.84
N PHE A 166 1.94 -5.50 -13.17
CA PHE A 166 2.56 -6.61 -13.89
C PHE A 166 3.72 -7.15 -13.07
N ASN A 167 3.79 -8.47 -12.94
CA ASN A 167 4.89 -9.17 -12.29
C ASN A 167 5.17 -8.71 -10.83
N GLN A 168 4.13 -8.34 -10.07
CA GLN A 168 4.27 -7.90 -8.68
C GLN A 168 4.43 -9.06 -7.69
N THR A 169 5.54 -9.78 -7.86
CA THR A 169 5.97 -10.88 -7.00
C THR A 169 6.17 -10.43 -5.55
N GLY A 170 6.69 -9.21 -5.32
CA GLY A 170 6.84 -8.66 -3.97
C GLY A 170 5.51 -8.52 -3.23
N GLY A 171 4.44 -8.11 -3.93
CA GLY A 171 3.09 -8.04 -3.38
C GLY A 171 2.54 -9.42 -3.01
N LEU A 172 2.77 -10.41 -3.87
CA LEU A 172 2.37 -11.81 -3.61
C LEU A 172 3.14 -12.43 -2.43
N TYR A 173 4.45 -12.20 -2.33
CA TYR A 173 5.22 -12.69 -1.18
C TYR A 173 4.76 -12.04 0.13
N THR A 174 4.47 -10.74 0.11
CA THR A 174 3.94 -10.04 1.27
C THR A 174 2.57 -10.60 1.67
N LEU A 175 1.70 -10.89 0.70
CA LEU A 175 0.42 -11.56 0.95
C LEU A 175 0.63 -12.91 1.65
N CYS A 176 1.43 -13.82 1.07
CA CYS A 176 1.67 -15.14 1.65
C CYS A 176 2.31 -15.07 3.05
N PHE A 177 3.15 -14.07 3.30
CA PHE A 177 3.72 -13.85 4.62
C PHE A 177 2.65 -13.40 5.63
N LEU A 178 1.83 -12.41 5.28
CA LEU A 178 0.77 -11.91 6.15
C LEU A 178 -0.29 -12.96 6.45
N GLU A 179 -0.66 -13.78 5.47
CA GLU A 179 -1.57 -14.91 5.68
C GLU A 179 -1.03 -15.90 6.73
N GLN A 180 0.27 -16.20 6.70
CA GLN A 180 0.90 -17.08 7.68
C GLN A 180 0.94 -16.45 9.07
N VAL A 181 1.26 -15.16 9.17
CA VAL A 181 1.29 -14.44 10.46
C VAL A 181 -0.11 -14.39 11.07
N ILE A 182 -1.13 -14.01 10.29
CA ILE A 182 -2.53 -13.99 10.72
C ILE A 182 -2.97 -15.38 11.17
N PHE A 183 -2.72 -16.41 10.36
CA PHE A 183 -3.06 -17.77 10.75
C PHE A 183 -2.38 -18.17 12.05
N PHE A 184 -1.10 -17.86 12.23
CA PHE A 184 -0.35 -18.20 13.44
C PHE A 184 -0.88 -17.46 14.68
N THR A 185 -1.13 -16.14 14.60
CA THR A 185 -1.63 -15.35 15.73
C THR A 185 -3.03 -15.77 16.16
N PHE A 186 -3.95 -15.98 15.22
CA PHE A 186 -5.30 -16.46 15.55
C PHE A 186 -5.29 -17.88 16.15
N ASN A 187 -4.38 -18.76 15.71
CA ASN A 187 -4.24 -20.07 16.33
C ASN A 187 -3.62 -19.99 17.73
N LEU A 188 -2.67 -19.08 17.99
CA LEU A 188 -2.12 -18.87 19.33
C LEU A 188 -3.15 -18.34 20.32
N GLN A 189 -4.02 -17.39 19.93
CA GLN A 189 -5.11 -16.94 20.81
C GLN A 189 -6.05 -18.08 21.18
N ILE A 190 -6.36 -19.00 20.26
CA ILE A 190 -7.14 -20.20 20.57
C ILE A 190 -6.38 -21.14 21.52
N ILE A 191 -5.06 -21.30 21.33
CA ILE A 191 -4.23 -22.16 22.19
C ILE A 191 -4.10 -21.56 23.60
N ASP A 192 -3.89 -20.25 23.74
CA ASP A 192 -3.80 -19.58 25.03
C ASP A 192 -5.14 -19.60 25.77
N GLU A 193 -6.28 -19.47 25.09
CA GLU A 193 -7.61 -19.72 25.69
C GLU A 193 -7.78 -21.18 26.15
N PHE A 194 -7.21 -22.15 25.42
CA PHE A 194 -7.30 -23.57 25.75
C PHE A 194 -6.36 -23.98 26.90
N VAL A 195 -5.20 -23.34 27.03
CA VAL A 195 -4.23 -23.60 28.12
C VAL A 195 -4.63 -22.91 29.42
N LEU A 196 -5.39 -21.81 29.38
CA LEU A 196 -5.93 -21.19 30.60
C LEU A 196 -7.15 -21.91 31.21
N TYR A 197 -7.71 -22.92 30.53
CA TYR A 197 -8.87 -23.69 30.98
C TYR A 197 -8.56 -25.12 31.47
N HIS A 198 -7.29 -25.48 31.67
CA HIS A 198 -6.91 -26.80 32.20
C HIS A 198 -5.84 -26.76 33.30
#